data_AF-H3NT65-F1
#
_entry.id   AF-H3NT65-F1
#
_cell.length_a   1.000
_cell.length_b   1.000
_cell.length_c   1.000
_cell.angle_alpha   90.00
_cell.angle_beta   90.00
_cell.angle_gamma   90.00
#
_symmetry.space_group_name_H-M   'P 1'
#
loop_
_entity.id
_entity.type
_entity.pdbx_description
1 polymer ?
#
loop_
_entity_poly.entity_id
_entity_poly.type
_entity_poly.pdbx_seq_one_letter_code
_entity_poly.pdbx_strand_id
1 'polypeptide(L)'
;MNDEMRLVHEHLPHAFMVGIFFLPISSTTDKIKGNSSFANAITKLRGRTGRLDPALGAHSSKADASYVGLYALGDPEDNYSRGAVRFMNVKSDPPRQGRPKVATTLSLQEMVVEFIGTATQGSDSIKWELPEDD
;
A
#
# COMPACT_ATOMS: atom_id res chain seq x y z
N MET A 1 -1.72 13.44 5.72
CA MET A 1 -0.98 12.19 5.47
C MET A 1 0.45 12.17 6.01
N ASN A 2 1.40 13.03 5.56
CA ASN A 2 2.76 13.01 6.15
C ASN A 2 2.78 13.29 7.65
N ASP A 3 1.89 14.19 8.11
CA ASP A 3 1.85 14.60 9.51
C ASP A 3 1.17 13.55 10.41
N GLU A 4 0.12 12.89 9.93
CA GLU A 4 -0.60 11.84 10.68
C GLU A 4 0.26 10.59 10.91
N MET A 5 0.98 10.13 9.87
CA MET A 5 1.89 8.98 9.99
C MET A 5 3.00 9.27 10.99
N ARG A 6 3.54 10.50 10.96
CA ARG A 6 4.57 10.94 11.89
C ARG A 6 4.05 10.97 13.32
N LEU A 7 2.90 11.59 13.56
CA LEU A 7 2.29 11.67 14.90
C LEU A 7 2.06 10.28 15.49
N VAL A 8 1.54 9.34 14.69
CA VAL A 8 1.30 7.96 15.15
C VAL A 8 2.61 7.25 15.46
N HIS A 9 3.61 7.30 14.58
CA HIS A 9 4.90 6.64 14.84
C HIS A 9 5.71 7.30 15.97
N GLU A 10 5.53 8.60 16.22
CA GLU A 10 6.15 9.28 17.36
C GLU A 10 5.56 8.81 18.71
N HIS A 11 4.25 8.55 18.77
CA HIS A 11 3.58 8.07 19.99
C HIS A 11 3.61 6.54 20.13
N LEU A 12 3.63 5.82 19.01
CA LEU A 12 3.61 4.36 18.92
C LEU A 12 4.68 3.90 17.90
N PRO A 13 5.96 3.83 18.29
CA PRO A 13 7.07 3.49 17.39
C PRO A 13 6.90 2.11 16.73
N HIS A 14 6.27 1.18 17.45
CA HIS A 14 6.02 -0.19 16.99
C HIS A 14 4.69 -0.35 16.24
N ALA A 15 3.92 0.72 16.02
CA ALA A 15 2.72 0.63 15.20
C ALA A 15 3.10 0.23 13.77
N PHE A 16 2.27 -0.63 13.17
CA PHE A 16 2.35 -0.99 11.75
C PHE A 16 1.21 -0.30 11.01
N MET A 17 1.55 0.57 10.07
CA MET A 17 0.60 1.39 9.31
C MET A 17 0.54 0.96 7.85
N VAL A 18 -0.67 0.71 7.36
CA VAL A 18 -0.94 0.37 5.96
C VAL A 18 -1.75 1.48 5.29
N GLY A 19 -1.23 2.05 4.21
CA GLY A 19 -1.93 3.02 3.39
C GLY A 19 -2.72 2.37 2.26
N ILE A 20 -4.05 2.46 2.25
CA ILE A 20 -4.88 1.96 1.15
C ILE A 20 -5.53 3.14 0.44
N PHE A 21 -5.33 3.23 -0.87
CA PHE A 21 -5.89 4.30 -1.69
C PHE A 21 -6.78 3.74 -2.80
N PHE A 22 -8.04 4.17 -2.86
CA PHE A 22 -9.00 3.65 -3.84
C PHE A 22 -9.13 4.58 -5.04
N LEU A 23 -9.15 3.99 -6.24
CA LEU A 23 -9.36 4.68 -7.50
C LEU A 23 -10.31 3.88 -8.40
N PRO A 24 -11.14 4.55 -9.22
CA PRO A 24 -11.95 3.85 -10.21
C PRO A 24 -11.05 3.20 -11.26
N ILE A 25 -11.46 2.07 -11.82
CA ILE A 25 -10.68 1.34 -12.84
C ILE A 25 -10.41 2.20 -14.10
N SER A 26 -11.31 3.12 -14.42
CA SER A 26 -11.15 4.11 -15.50
C SER A 26 -9.95 5.04 -15.30
N SER A 27 -9.45 5.19 -14.07
CA SER A 27 -8.23 5.96 -13.76
C SER A 27 -6.94 5.36 -14.35
N THR A 28 -7.01 4.14 -14.89
CA THR A 28 -5.89 3.48 -15.57
C THR A 28 -5.71 3.92 -17.02
N THR A 29 -6.76 4.51 -17.62
CA THR A 29 -6.84 4.91 -19.02
C THR A 29 -7.31 6.36 -19.21
N ASP A 30 -7.34 7.13 -18.12
CA ASP A 30 -7.87 8.51 -18.09
C ASP A 30 -7.04 9.53 -18.89
N LYS A 31 -5.84 9.17 -19.32
CA LYS A 31 -4.92 10.05 -20.06
C LYS A 31 -4.41 9.42 -21.34
N ILE A 32 -4.45 10.23 -22.39
CA ILE A 32 -3.99 9.86 -23.74
C ILE A 32 -2.45 9.86 -23.84
N LYS A 33 -1.78 10.78 -23.14
CA LYS A 33 -0.31 10.88 -23.11
C LYS A 33 0.21 10.90 -21.68
N GLY A 34 1.32 10.19 -21.44
CA GLY A 34 1.99 10.14 -20.14
C GLY A 34 1.36 9.13 -19.18
N ASN A 35 1.69 9.27 -17.89
CA ASN A 35 1.25 8.35 -16.83
C ASN A 35 -0.22 8.59 -16.48
N SER A 36 -1.02 7.53 -16.47
CA SER A 36 -2.40 7.55 -15.98
C SER A 36 -2.49 8.05 -14.54
N SER A 37 -3.67 8.47 -14.09
CA SER A 37 -3.87 8.87 -12.68
C SER A 37 -3.55 7.73 -11.72
N PHE A 38 -3.84 6.48 -12.10
CA PHE A 38 -3.39 5.29 -11.38
C PHE A 38 -1.88 5.20 -11.25
N ALA A 39 -1.15 5.28 -12.37
CA ALA A 39 0.31 5.19 -12.37
C ALA A 39 0.94 6.32 -11.54
N ASN A 40 0.39 7.54 -11.63
CA ASN A 40 0.84 8.68 -10.84
C ASN A 40 0.56 8.50 -9.34
N ALA A 41 -0.59 7.93 -8.97
CA ALA A 41 -0.90 7.63 -7.57
C ALA A 41 0.11 6.64 -6.98
N ILE A 42 0.47 5.58 -7.70
CA ILE A 42 1.49 4.63 -7.26
C ILE A 42 2.86 5.31 -7.11
N THR A 43 3.31 6.08 -8.10
CA THR A 43 4.58 6.82 -7.99
C THR A 43 4.61 7.76 -6.77
N LYS A 44 3.51 8.47 -6.52
CA LYS A 44 3.39 9.40 -5.37
C LYS A 44 3.36 8.67 -4.03
N LEU A 45 2.68 7.53 -3.94
CA LEU A 45 2.61 6.73 -2.72
C LEU A 45 3.93 6.02 -2.45
N ARG A 46 4.72 5.70 -3.48
CA ARG A 46 6.01 5.04 -3.32
C ARG A 46 6.99 5.87 -2.49
N GLY A 47 7.03 7.18 -2.68
CA GLY A 47 7.85 8.07 -1.85
C GLY A 47 7.42 8.13 -0.37
N ARG A 48 6.21 7.64 -0.06
CA ARG A 48 5.61 7.61 1.29
C ARG A 48 5.49 6.22 1.88
N THR A 49 6.10 5.21 1.24
CA THR A 49 5.99 3.80 1.65
C THR A 49 7.38 3.21 1.84
N GLY A 50 7.51 2.24 2.75
CA GLY A 50 8.75 1.52 2.99
C GLY A 50 9.53 2.10 4.16
N ARG A 51 8.89 2.18 5.33
CA ARG A 51 9.60 2.34 6.59
C ARG A 51 10.46 1.09 6.82
N LEU A 52 11.78 1.25 6.81
CA LEU A 52 12.75 0.16 6.99
C LEU A 52 13.17 -0.03 8.45
N ASP A 53 13.11 1.04 9.23
CA ASP A 53 13.54 1.06 10.63
C ASP A 53 12.67 2.06 11.42
N PRO A 54 11.94 1.59 12.44
CA PRO A 54 11.18 2.43 13.36
C PRO A 54 12.02 3.47 14.13
N ALA A 55 13.31 3.20 14.37
CA ALA A 55 14.19 4.09 15.11
C ALA A 55 14.66 5.30 14.29
N LEU A 56 14.55 5.23 12.96
CA LEU A 56 14.93 6.34 12.08
C LEU A 56 13.79 7.37 12.00
N GLY A 57 13.91 8.47 12.73
CA GLY A 57 12.94 9.57 12.73
C GLY A 57 12.64 10.16 11.34
N ALA A 58 13.58 10.05 10.37
CA ALA A 58 13.37 10.43 8.97
C ALA A 58 12.31 9.58 8.25
N HIS A 59 11.97 8.40 8.78
CA HIS A 59 10.99 7.47 8.23
C HIS A 59 9.63 7.50 8.95
N SER A 60 9.48 8.33 9.99
CA SER A 60 8.24 8.46 10.76
C SER A 60 7.03 8.86 9.90
N SER A 61 7.26 9.61 8.82
CA SER A 61 6.20 10.04 7.89
C SER A 61 5.83 9.01 6.82
N LYS A 62 6.50 7.84 6.78
CA LYS A 62 6.26 6.76 5.80
C LYS A 62 5.38 5.66 6.39
N ALA A 63 4.50 5.10 5.57
CA ALA A 63 3.78 3.87 5.89
C ALA A 63 4.68 2.63 5.69
N ASP A 64 4.41 1.56 6.44
CA ASP A 64 5.14 0.29 6.31
C ASP A 64 4.78 -0.41 4.99
N ALA A 65 3.50 -0.41 4.63
CA ALA A 65 3.00 -0.91 3.36
C ALA A 65 1.94 0.03 2.77
N SER A 66 1.84 0.08 1.44
CA SER A 66 0.77 0.82 0.77
C SER A 66 0.27 0.09 -0.47
N TYR A 67 -1.03 0.20 -0.71
CA TYR A 67 -1.74 -0.45 -1.80
C TYR A 67 -2.67 0.53 -2.51
N VAL A 68 -2.81 0.36 -3.82
CA VAL A 68 -3.83 1.06 -4.60
C VAL A 68 -4.90 0.05 -5.00
N GLY A 69 -6.14 0.28 -4.55
CA GLY A 69 -7.32 -0.52 -4.90
C GLY A 69 -8.04 0.07 -6.10
N LEU A 70 -8.10 -0.69 -7.19
CA LEU A 70 -8.88 -0.36 -8.38
C LEU A 70 -10.28 -0.95 -8.25
N TYR A 71 -11.31 -0.12 -8.18
CA TYR A 71 -12.70 -0.56 -8.09
C TYR A 71 -13.46 -0.33 -9.40
N ALA A 72 -14.34 -1.26 -9.75
CA ALA A 72 -15.22 -1.16 -10.90
C ALA A 72 -16.52 -0.42 -10.56
N LEU A 73 -16.93 0.53 -11.39
CA LEU A 73 -18.21 1.24 -11.27
C LEU A 73 -19.40 0.42 -11.80
N GLY A 74 -19.11 -0.64 -12.57
CA GLY A 74 -20.10 -1.45 -13.26
C GLY A 74 -20.52 -0.88 -14.60
N ASP A 75 -19.66 -0.06 -15.23
CA ASP A 75 -19.91 0.45 -16.57
C ASP A 75 -19.84 -0.69 -17.60
N PRO A 76 -20.69 -0.70 -18.64
CA PRO A 76 -20.72 -1.78 -19.63
C PRO A 76 -19.36 -2.01 -20.33
N GLU A 77 -18.57 -0.95 -20.49
CA GLU A 77 -17.25 -0.99 -21.12
C GLU A 77 -16.18 -1.68 -20.27
N ASP A 78 -16.39 -1.76 -18.95
CA ASP A 78 -15.42 -2.33 -18.04
C ASP A 78 -15.48 -3.86 -18.00
N ASN A 79 -16.63 -4.47 -18.34
CA ASN A 79 -16.89 -5.91 -18.23
C ASN A 79 -16.69 -6.49 -16.81
N TYR A 80 -16.78 -5.65 -15.78
CA TYR A 80 -16.67 -6.05 -14.37
C TYR A 80 -17.94 -5.73 -13.60
N SER A 81 -18.29 -6.60 -12.65
CA SER A 81 -19.37 -6.33 -11.71
C SER A 81 -19.05 -5.08 -10.89
N ARG A 82 -20.08 -4.25 -10.64
CA ARG A 82 -19.96 -3.09 -9.76
C ARG A 82 -19.39 -3.51 -8.40
N GLY A 83 -18.42 -2.75 -7.91
CA GLY A 83 -17.79 -3.00 -6.62
C GLY A 83 -16.72 -4.10 -6.63
N ALA A 84 -16.42 -4.72 -7.77
CA ALA A 84 -15.24 -5.57 -7.88
C ALA A 84 -13.97 -4.73 -7.64
N VAL A 85 -13.08 -5.19 -6.74
CA VAL A 85 -11.84 -4.49 -6.39
C VAL A 85 -10.64 -5.40 -6.56
N ARG A 86 -9.56 -4.85 -7.13
CA ARG A 86 -8.24 -5.49 -7.19
C ARG A 86 -7.19 -4.52 -6.68
N PHE A 87 -6.23 -5.01 -5.92
CA PHE A 87 -5.21 -4.22 -5.25
C PHE A 87 -3.85 -4.39 -5.92
N MET A 88 -3.05 -3.32 -5.97
CA MET A 88 -1.67 -3.37 -6.41
C MET A 88 -0.77 -2.81 -5.32
N ASN A 89 0.27 -3.55 -4.94
CA ASN A 89 1.29 -3.05 -4.01
C ASN A 89 2.06 -1.91 -4.68
N VAL A 90 2.20 -0.79 -3.98
CA VAL A 90 2.89 0.42 -4.45
C VAL A 90 4.38 0.19 -4.73
N LYS A 91 5.00 -0.87 -4.15
CA LYS A 91 6.36 -1.31 -4.45
C LYS A 91 6.51 -1.85 -5.87
N SER A 92 5.43 -2.37 -6.48
CA SER A 92 5.43 -2.87 -7.85
C SER A 92 5.26 -1.74 -8.86
N ASP A 93 5.94 -1.83 -10.00
CA ASP A 93 5.85 -0.80 -11.03
C ASP A 93 4.51 -0.86 -11.78
N PRO A 94 3.77 0.26 -11.83
CA PRO A 94 2.51 0.29 -12.54
C PRO A 94 2.71 0.33 -14.05
N PRO A 95 1.77 -0.21 -14.85
CA PRO A 95 1.71 0.13 -16.26
C PRO A 95 1.55 1.65 -16.41
N ARG A 96 2.33 2.27 -17.31
CA ARG A 96 2.22 3.72 -17.57
C ARG A 96 0.82 4.09 -18.05
N GLN A 97 0.22 3.21 -18.85
CA GLN A 97 -1.14 3.30 -19.36
C GLN A 97 -1.77 1.91 -19.42
N GLY A 98 -3.08 1.86 -19.25
CA GLY A 98 -3.85 0.62 -19.31
C GLY A 98 -3.95 -0.08 -17.95
N ARG A 99 -4.82 -1.09 -17.93
CA ARG A 99 -5.15 -1.83 -16.70
C ARG A 99 -3.98 -2.73 -16.29
N PRO A 100 -3.66 -2.84 -15.00
CA PRO A 100 -2.69 -3.82 -14.52
C PRO A 100 -3.18 -5.24 -14.79
N LYS A 101 -2.26 -6.18 -14.99
CA LYS A 101 -2.60 -7.58 -15.25
C LYS A 101 -3.18 -8.21 -13.99
N VAL A 102 -4.07 -9.18 -14.16
CA VAL A 102 -4.63 -9.95 -13.04
C VAL A 102 -3.51 -10.58 -12.21
N ALA A 103 -2.48 -11.14 -12.85
CA ALA A 103 -1.32 -11.74 -12.19
C ALA A 103 -0.48 -10.75 -11.34
N THR A 104 -0.55 -9.45 -11.61
CA THR A 104 0.18 -8.41 -10.87
C THR A 104 -0.70 -7.70 -9.84
N THR A 105 -1.92 -8.19 -9.64
CA THR A 105 -2.90 -7.62 -8.72
C THR A 105 -3.40 -8.67 -7.74
N LEU A 106 -3.85 -8.20 -6.60
CA LEU A 106 -4.26 -9.01 -5.45
C LEU A 106 -5.75 -8.84 -5.23
N SER A 107 -6.40 -9.89 -4.74
CA SER A 107 -7.69 -9.82 -4.06
C SER A 107 -7.51 -9.20 -2.67
N LEU A 108 -8.62 -8.87 -2.02
CA LEU A 108 -8.59 -8.38 -0.64
C LEU A 108 -7.89 -9.36 0.31
N GLN A 109 -8.17 -10.66 0.15
CA GLN A 109 -7.59 -11.73 0.97
C GLN A 109 -6.08 -11.84 0.75
N GLU A 110 -5.62 -11.83 -0.51
CA GLU A 110 -4.20 -11.88 -0.86
C GLU A 110 -3.45 -10.65 -0.31
N MET A 111 -4.04 -9.45 -0.42
CA MET A 111 -3.47 -8.22 0.13
C MET A 111 -3.31 -8.30 1.66
N VAL A 112 -4.32 -8.85 2.36
CA VAL A 112 -4.29 -9.04 3.81
C VAL A 112 -3.16 -9.99 4.23
N VAL A 113 -3.06 -11.13 3.56
CA VAL A 113 -1.98 -12.10 3.81
C VAL A 113 -0.61 -11.45 3.59
N GLU A 114 -0.45 -10.66 2.53
CA GLU A 114 0.82 -10.01 2.20
C GLU A 114 1.27 -8.98 3.27
N PHE A 115 0.37 -8.09 3.72
CA PHE A 115 0.78 -7.11 4.74
C PHE A 115 0.95 -7.74 6.12
N ILE A 116 0.21 -8.80 6.47
CA ILE A 116 0.44 -9.56 7.71
C ILE A 116 1.82 -10.24 7.66
N GLY A 117 2.19 -10.84 6.53
CA GLY A 117 3.53 -11.37 6.33
C GLY A 117 4.62 -10.31 6.49
N THR A 118 4.37 -9.09 5.99
CA THR A 118 5.29 -7.96 6.16
C THR A 118 5.40 -7.52 7.63
N ALA A 119 4.28 -7.46 8.35
CA ALA A 119 4.25 -7.04 9.75
C ALA A 119 4.94 -8.04 10.69
N THR A 120 4.75 -9.33 10.44
CA THR A 120 5.31 -10.42 11.26
C THR A 120 6.81 -10.60 11.05
N GLN A 121 7.32 -10.43 9.82
CA GLN A 121 8.78 -10.45 9.54
C GLN A 121 9.56 -9.37 10.29
N GLY A 122 8.95 -8.22 10.60
CA GLY A 122 9.57 -7.18 11.43
C GLY A 122 9.67 -7.54 12.92
N SER A 123 8.80 -8.45 13.39
CA SER A 123 8.67 -8.82 14.81
C SER A 123 9.69 -9.87 15.27
N ASP A 124 10.23 -10.67 14.34
CA ASP A 124 11.25 -11.70 14.65
C ASP A 124 12.60 -11.14 15.13
N SER A 125 12.81 -9.83 15.03
CA SER A 125 14.01 -9.15 15.56
C SER A 125 13.88 -8.71 17.02
N ILE A 126 12.69 -8.83 17.62
CA ILE A 126 12.45 -8.45 19.02
C ILE A 126 12.84 -9.64 19.91
N LYS A 127 14.09 -9.62 20.40
CA LYS A 127 14.52 -10.50 21.49
C LYS A 127 13.83 -10.03 22.77
N TRP A 128 12.85 -10.78 23.23
CA TRP A 128 12.32 -10.62 24.58
C TRP A 128 13.42 -11.06 25.55
N GLU A 129 14.03 -10.10 26.25
CA GLU A 129 14.83 -10.43 27.42
C GLU A 129 13.86 -10.85 28.53
N LEU A 130 14.12 -12.03 29.10
CA LEU A 130 13.39 -12.50 30.27
C LEU A 130 13.63 -11.49 31.42
N PRO A 131 12.62 -11.19 32.24
CA PRO A 131 12.83 -10.35 33.42
C PRO A 131 13.94 -10.97 34.29
N GLU A 132 14.86 -10.13 34.78
CA GLU A 132 15.87 -10.57 35.73
C GLU A 132 15.18 -11.17 36.96
N ASP A 133 15.59 -12.38 37.34
CA ASP A 133 15.11 -13.03 38.56
C ASP A 133 15.54 -12.19 39.78
N ASP A 134 14.58 -11.84 40.64
CA ASP A 134 14.78 -11.12 41.92
C ASP A 134 15.73 -11.88 42.90
#